data_AF-A0A7S1AV85-F1
#
_entry.id   AF-A0A7S1AV85-F1
#
_cell.length_a   1.000
_cell.length_b   1.000
_cell.length_c   1.000
_cell.angle_alpha   90.00
_cell.angle_beta   90.00
_cell.angle_gamma   90.00
#
_symmetry.space_group_name_H-M   'P 1'
#
loop_
_entity.id
_entity.type
_entity.pdbx_description
1 polymer ?
#
loop_
_entity_poly.entity_id
_entity_poly.type
_entity_poly.pdbx_seq_one_letter_code
_entity_poly.pdbx_strand_id
1 'polypeptide(L)'
;ASCIIGLALKITMQEWSYALPTFDDSAYTSFTWFLGILVVFRTSQSFNRFWEGSSLLHKMMGHWCDATIVVTAFCKGGKASPDETVMFQMTFVRLVSLLNAMILADLEGSDDEEGRLVAFGYDLLDVKSLDRESLSILKRTDRKSLLVYQWINNLMVQSQMS
;
A
#
# COMPACT_ATOMS: atom_id res chain seq x y z
N ALA A 1 -19.69 -59.82 -20.41
CA ALA A 1 -18.42 -59.06 -20.48
C ALA A 1 -18.18 -58.19 -19.25
N SER A 2 -19.15 -57.41 -18.76
CA SER A 2 -18.96 -56.48 -17.63
C SER A 2 -18.69 -57.11 -16.25
N CYS A 3 -19.26 -58.27 -15.92
CA CYS A 3 -18.97 -58.93 -14.63
C CYS A 3 -17.54 -59.50 -14.54
N ILE A 4 -16.97 -59.94 -15.66
CA ILE A 4 -15.62 -60.51 -15.69
C ILE A 4 -14.58 -59.40 -15.53
N ILE A 5 -14.82 -58.24 -16.14
CA ILE A 5 -13.98 -57.04 -15.98
C ILE A 5 -14.07 -56.51 -14.55
N GLY A 6 -15.27 -56.48 -13.95
CA GLY A 6 -15.45 -56.07 -12.55
C GLY A 6 -14.77 -57.01 -11.55
N LEU A 7 -14.83 -58.33 -11.78
CA LEU A 7 -14.15 -59.31 -10.93
C LEU A 7 -12.63 -59.24 -11.11
N ALA A 8 -12.13 -59.09 -12.34
CA ALA A 8 -10.72 -58.92 -12.63
C ALA A 8 -10.15 -57.66 -11.97
N LEU A 9 -10.87 -56.52 -12.06
CA LEU A 9 -10.50 -55.28 -11.37
C LEU A 9 -10.43 -55.46 -9.85
N LYS A 10 -11.39 -56.16 -9.25
CA LYS A 10 -11.42 -56.40 -7.81
C LYS A 10 -10.27 -57.32 -7.37
N ILE A 11 -9.96 -58.35 -8.15
CA ILE A 11 -8.84 -59.27 -7.89
C ILE A 11 -7.51 -58.51 -8.03
N THR A 12 -7.32 -57.72 -9.08
CA THR A 12 -6.11 -56.89 -9.24
C THR A 12 -6.01 -55.79 -8.20
N MET A 13 -7.11 -55.21 -7.72
CA MET A 13 -7.05 -54.22 -6.64
C MET A 13 -6.74 -54.86 -5.28
N GLN A 14 -7.21 -56.09 -5.04
CA GLN A 14 -6.87 -56.86 -3.86
C GLN A 14 -5.36 -57.21 -3.90
N GLU A 15 -4.89 -57.82 -5.00
CA GLU A 15 -3.54 -57.69 -5.60
C GLU A 15 -2.56 -56.69 -4.99
N TRP A 16 -2.92 -55.43 -5.21
CA TRP A 16 -2.06 -54.29 -4.96
C TRP A 16 -2.28 -53.70 -3.57
N SER A 17 -3.39 -54.05 -2.90
CA SER A 17 -3.68 -53.65 -1.53
C SER A 17 -2.74 -54.29 -0.51
N TYR A 18 -2.09 -55.43 -0.83
CA TYR A 18 -1.06 -56.03 0.03
C TYR A 18 0.37 -55.53 -0.25
N ALA A 19 0.57 -54.80 -1.36
CA ALA A 19 1.88 -54.31 -1.79
C ALA A 19 2.09 -52.81 -1.54
N LEU A 20 1.02 -52.05 -1.28
CA LEU A 20 1.10 -50.65 -0.88
C LEU A 20 1.04 -50.55 0.66
N PRO A 21 1.89 -49.74 1.30
CA PRO A 21 1.70 -49.39 2.70
C PRO A 21 0.30 -48.82 2.85
N THR A 22 -0.51 -49.40 3.75
CA THR A 22 -1.81 -48.83 4.11
C THR A 22 -1.53 -47.50 4.79
N PHE A 23 -1.66 -46.39 4.05
CA PHE A 23 -1.73 -45.08 4.66
C PHE A 23 -2.95 -45.08 5.58
N ASP A 24 -2.76 -44.63 6.82
CA ASP A 24 -3.86 -44.55 7.77
C ASP A 24 -4.79 -43.41 7.31
N ASP A 25 -5.84 -43.76 6.57
CA ASP A 25 -6.84 -42.83 6.02
C ASP A 25 -7.41 -41.92 7.12
N SER A 26 -7.49 -42.43 8.35
CA SER A 26 -7.98 -41.68 9.51
C SER A 26 -7.00 -40.57 9.94
N ALA A 27 -5.70 -40.87 9.93
CA ALA A 27 -4.64 -39.92 10.25
C ALA A 27 -4.50 -38.85 9.15
N TYR A 28 -4.58 -39.24 7.87
CA TYR A 28 -4.55 -38.31 6.74
C TYR A 28 -5.75 -37.37 6.72
N THR A 29 -6.95 -37.89 7.00
CA THR A 29 -8.19 -37.09 7.09
C THR A 29 -8.10 -36.08 8.23
N SER A 30 -7.66 -36.51 9.41
CA SER A 30 -7.49 -35.65 10.57
C SER A 30 -6.44 -34.55 10.31
N PHE A 31 -5.30 -34.93 9.73
CA PHE A 31 -4.23 -33.98 9.34
C PHE A 31 -4.73 -32.94 8.33
N THR A 32 -5.43 -33.37 7.28
CA THR A 32 -6.00 -32.48 6.26
C THR A 32 -7.04 -31.52 6.87
N TRP A 33 -7.84 -31.99 7.82
CA TRP A 33 -8.79 -31.14 8.55
C TRP A 33 -8.08 -30.06 9.37
N PHE A 34 -7.03 -30.42 10.13
CA PHE A 34 -6.22 -29.44 10.86
C PHE A 34 -5.53 -28.44 9.94
N LEU A 35 -4.98 -28.88 8.81
CA LEU A 35 -4.41 -27.98 7.80
C LEU A 35 -5.46 -27.03 7.23
N GLY A 36 -6.66 -27.53 6.91
CA GLY A 36 -7.76 -26.71 6.43
C GLY A 36 -8.11 -25.60 7.41
N ILE A 37 -8.21 -25.93 8.70
CA ILE A 37 -8.45 -24.96 9.76
C ILE A 37 -7.30 -23.95 9.87
N LEU A 38 -6.06 -24.40 9.86
CA LEU A 38 -4.88 -23.55 9.95
C LEU A 38 -4.83 -22.54 8.80
N VAL A 39 -5.13 -22.99 7.58
CA VAL A 39 -5.20 -22.14 6.39
C VAL A 39 -6.29 -21.08 6.53
N VAL A 40 -7.48 -21.45 7.02
CA VAL A 40 -8.57 -20.50 7.25
C VAL A 40 -8.18 -19.45 8.30
N PHE A 41 -7.63 -19.87 9.44
CA PHE A 41 -7.20 -18.93 10.49
C PHE A 41 -6.09 -18.00 10.00
N ARG A 42 -5.08 -18.54 9.29
CA ARG A 42 -3.97 -17.75 8.76
C ARG A 42 -4.44 -16.75 7.71
N THR A 43 -5.33 -17.17 6.82
CA THR A 43 -5.91 -16.29 5.79
C THR A 43 -6.79 -15.22 6.42
N SER A 44 -7.60 -15.57 7.41
CA SER A 44 -8.45 -14.61 8.14
C SER A 44 -7.62 -13.51 8.82
N GLN A 45 -6.54 -13.87 9.53
CA GLN A 45 -5.65 -12.89 10.15
C GLN A 45 -4.95 -12.00 9.11
N SER A 46 -4.48 -12.58 8.02
CA SER A 46 -3.81 -11.84 6.95
C SER A 46 -4.77 -10.87 6.24
N PHE A 47 -6.01 -11.32 5.99
CA PHE A 47 -7.07 -10.51 5.40
C PHE A 47 -7.44 -9.33 6.30
N ASN A 48 -7.59 -9.54 7.61
CA ASN A 48 -7.89 -8.45 8.54
C ASN A 48 -6.80 -7.37 8.53
N ARG A 49 -5.52 -7.76 8.55
CA ARG A 49 -4.39 -6.82 8.47
C ARG A 49 -4.37 -6.06 7.14
N PHE A 50 -4.64 -6.74 6.04
CA PHE A 50 -4.72 -6.12 4.72
C PHE A 50 -5.86 -5.09 4.64
N TRP A 51 -7.04 -5.45 5.15
CA TRP A 51 -8.21 -4.59 5.14
C TRP A 51 -8.03 -3.36 6.04
N GLU A 52 -7.47 -3.56 7.23
CA GLU A 52 -7.13 -2.47 8.15
C GLU A 52 -6.14 -1.49 7.52
N GLY A 53 -5.05 -2.00 6.92
CA GLY A 53 -4.06 -1.17 6.22
C GLY A 53 -4.67 -0.39 5.05
N SER A 54 -5.50 -1.05 4.23
CA SER A 54 -6.21 -0.41 3.11
C SER A 54 -7.16 0.69 3.58
N SER A 55 -7.88 0.45 4.69
CA SER A 55 -8.78 1.46 5.28
C SER A 55 -8.00 2.67 5.82
N LEU A 56 -6.87 2.44 6.50
CA LEU A 56 -6.00 3.51 7.01
C LEU A 56 -5.44 4.37 5.87
N LEU A 57 -4.98 3.74 4.78
CA LEU A 57 -4.51 4.44 3.59
C LEU A 57 -5.59 5.32 2.96
N HIS A 58 -6.80 4.79 2.79
CA HIS A 58 -7.91 5.56 2.21
C HIS A 58 -8.31 6.75 3.10
N LYS A 59 -8.37 6.55 4.42
CA LYS A 59 -8.61 7.63 5.38
C LYS A 59 -7.54 8.71 5.29
N MET A 60 -6.26 8.34 5.25
CA MET A 60 -5.15 9.27 5.12
C MET A 60 -5.30 10.15 3.87
N MET A 61 -5.53 9.53 2.70
CA MET A 61 -5.76 10.27 1.46
C MET A 61 -6.96 11.23 1.56
N GLY A 62 -8.04 10.79 2.21
CA GLY A 62 -9.19 11.63 2.52
C GLY A 62 -8.82 12.84 3.38
N HIS A 63 -8.09 12.63 4.47
CA HIS A 63 -7.64 13.72 5.36
C HIS A 63 -6.78 14.75 4.64
N TRP A 64 -5.87 14.33 3.76
CA TRP A 64 -5.04 15.25 2.97
C TRP A 64 -5.85 16.02 1.93
N CYS A 65 -6.84 15.38 1.31
CA CYS A 65 -7.77 16.04 0.39
C CYS A 65 -8.61 17.09 1.13
N ASP A 66 -9.21 16.73 2.26
CA ASP A 66 -10.02 17.62 3.09
C ASP A 66 -9.19 18.81 3.59
N ALA A 67 -7.95 18.56 4.07
CA ALA A 67 -7.04 19.63 4.47
C ALA A 67 -6.76 20.60 3.32
N THR A 68 -6.57 20.09 2.10
CA THR A 68 -6.35 20.91 0.90
C THR A 68 -7.57 21.76 0.55
N ILE A 69 -8.77 21.18 0.61
CA ILE A 69 -10.03 21.91 0.39
C ILE A 69 -10.20 23.03 1.42
N VAL A 70 -9.97 22.73 2.70
CA VAL A 70 -10.13 23.69 3.79
C VAL A 70 -9.11 24.83 3.66
N VAL A 71 -7.84 24.53 3.43
CA VAL A 71 -6.78 25.55 3.28
C VAL A 71 -7.04 26.44 2.07
N THR A 72 -7.41 25.86 0.92
CA THR A 72 -7.75 26.63 -0.28
C THR A 72 -9.02 27.48 -0.11
N ALA A 73 -9.99 27.02 0.68
CA ALA A 73 -11.16 27.82 1.03
C ALA A 73 -10.79 29.01 1.93
N PHE A 74 -9.93 28.81 2.94
CA PHE A 74 -9.47 29.90 3.84
C PHE A 74 -8.71 31.00 3.11
N CYS A 75 -7.98 30.65 2.06
CA CYS A 75 -7.29 31.61 1.20
C CYS A 75 -8.22 32.69 0.61
N LYS A 76 -9.53 32.39 0.42
CA LYS A 76 -10.50 33.37 -0.10
C LYS A 76 -10.78 34.54 0.85
N GLY A 77 -10.53 34.36 2.15
CA GLY A 77 -10.72 35.39 3.16
C GLY A 77 -9.46 36.24 3.43
N GLY A 78 -8.36 35.97 2.74
CA GLY A 78 -7.08 36.65 2.93
C GLY A 78 -7.05 38.08 2.39
N LYS A 79 -6.12 38.88 2.91
CA LYS A 79 -5.83 40.25 2.42
C LYS A 79 -4.74 40.29 1.34
N ALA A 80 -4.13 39.15 1.04
CA ALA A 80 -3.05 39.02 0.06
C ALA A 80 -3.56 39.28 -1.35
N SER A 81 -2.63 39.55 -2.27
CA SER A 81 -3.00 39.72 -3.68
C SER A 81 -3.58 38.41 -4.25
N PRO A 82 -4.44 38.50 -5.30
CA PRO A 82 -4.96 37.31 -5.97
C PRO A 82 -3.84 36.41 -6.51
N ASP A 83 -2.75 37.00 -7.02
CA ASP A 83 -1.63 36.27 -7.60
C ASP A 83 -0.82 35.51 -6.54
N GLU A 84 -0.53 36.13 -5.39
CA GLU A 84 0.13 35.46 -4.25
C GLU A 84 -0.71 34.32 -3.70
N THR A 85 -2.03 34.51 -3.65
CA THR A 85 -2.97 33.50 -3.19
C THR A 85 -2.96 32.27 -4.09
N VAL A 86 -2.97 32.47 -5.41
CA VAL A 86 -2.89 31.38 -6.40
C VAL A 86 -1.55 30.66 -6.30
N MET A 87 -0.45 31.40 -6.17
CA MET A 87 0.89 30.82 -6.02
C MET A 87 1.02 29.97 -4.76
N PHE A 88 0.48 30.42 -3.64
CA PHE A 88 0.41 29.65 -2.40
C PHE A 88 -0.41 28.37 -2.58
N GLN A 89 -1.63 28.47 -3.14
CA GLN A 89 -2.50 27.32 -3.36
C GLN A 89 -1.86 26.26 -4.26
N MET A 90 -1.25 26.68 -5.37
CA MET A 90 -0.55 25.77 -6.28
C MET A 90 0.62 25.07 -5.58
N THR A 91 1.43 25.82 -4.82
CA THR A 91 2.57 25.26 -4.08
C THR A 91 2.11 24.27 -3.01
N PHE A 92 1.05 24.60 -2.27
CA PHE A 92 0.46 23.74 -1.24
C PHE A 92 -0.05 22.41 -1.83
N VAL A 93 -0.86 22.47 -2.89
CA VAL A 93 -1.41 21.27 -3.56
C VAL A 93 -0.29 20.37 -4.09
N ARG A 94 0.76 20.96 -4.68
CA ARG A 94 1.93 20.20 -5.17
C ARG A 94 2.68 19.51 -4.03
N LEU A 95 2.89 20.19 -2.91
CA LEU A 95 3.54 19.59 -1.73
C LEU A 95 2.69 18.46 -1.11
N VAL A 96 1.36 18.60 -1.08
CA VAL A 96 0.45 17.53 -0.62
C VAL A 96 0.47 16.32 -1.57
N SER A 97 0.53 16.55 -2.89
CA SER A 97 0.72 15.48 -3.88
C SER A 97 2.05 14.76 -3.67
N LEU A 98 3.14 15.52 -3.48
CA LEU A 98 4.46 14.97 -3.19
C LEU A 98 4.48 14.17 -1.88
N LEU A 99 3.85 14.69 -0.83
CA LEU A 99 3.75 14.01 0.47
C LEU A 99 3.06 12.65 0.35
N ASN A 100 1.92 12.60 -0.34
CA ASN A 100 1.19 11.34 -0.55
C ASN A 100 2.04 10.32 -1.31
N ALA A 101 2.75 10.73 -2.37
CA ALA A 101 3.63 9.82 -3.10
C ALA A 101 4.82 9.34 -2.26
N MET A 102 5.40 10.19 -1.41
CA MET A 102 6.46 9.76 -0.49
C MET A 102 5.95 8.74 0.52
N ILE A 103 4.77 8.95 1.10
CA ILE A 103 4.18 8.00 2.05
C ILE A 103 3.87 6.67 1.37
N LEU A 104 3.34 6.68 0.15
CA LEU A 104 3.06 5.45 -0.61
C LEU A 104 4.35 4.71 -0.96
N ALA A 105 5.39 5.42 -1.38
CA ALA A 105 6.70 4.82 -1.64
C ALA A 105 7.33 4.23 -0.36
N ASP A 106 7.23 4.93 0.77
CA ASP A 106 7.71 4.44 2.07
C ASP A 106 6.95 3.15 2.49
N LEU A 107 5.66 3.04 2.17
CA LEU A 107 4.83 1.87 2.46
C LEU A 107 5.05 0.69 1.51
N GLU A 108 5.42 0.96 0.26
CA GLU A 108 5.73 -0.06 -0.75
C GLU A 108 7.02 -0.83 -0.37
N GLY A 109 7.90 -0.22 0.43
CA GLY A 109 9.12 -0.88 0.93
C GLY A 109 10.15 -1.16 -0.17
N SER A 110 9.99 -0.55 -1.34
CA SER A 110 10.94 -0.61 -2.45
C SER A 110 12.07 0.38 -2.20
N ASP A 111 13.01 -0.02 -1.36
CA ASP A 111 14.35 0.57 -1.33
C ASP A 111 15.04 0.22 -2.66
N ASP A 112 14.81 1.07 -3.67
CA ASP A 112 15.49 0.96 -4.96
C ASP A 112 17.00 1.12 -4.71
N GLU A 113 17.79 0.06 -4.90
CA GLU A 113 19.26 0.05 -4.75
C GLU A 113 19.94 1.15 -5.60
N GLU A 114 19.22 1.68 -6.61
CA GLU A 114 19.66 2.73 -7.53
C GLU A 114 19.33 4.17 -7.05
N GLY A 115 18.71 4.36 -5.88
CA GLY A 115 18.36 5.68 -5.34
C GLY A 115 17.32 6.46 -6.17
N ARG A 116 16.61 5.78 -7.08
CA ARG A 116 15.43 6.33 -7.74
C ARG A 116 14.28 6.27 -6.75
N LEU A 117 13.75 7.42 -6.34
CA LEU A 117 12.53 7.42 -5.55
C LEU A 117 11.42 6.81 -6.42
N VAL A 118 10.93 5.63 -6.04
CA VAL A 118 9.71 5.02 -6.60
C VAL A 118 8.54 6.02 -6.52
N ALA A 119 8.59 6.93 -5.55
CA ALA A 119 7.71 8.09 -5.44
C ALA A 119 7.64 8.97 -6.72
N PHE A 120 8.72 9.11 -7.50
CA PHE A 120 8.70 9.82 -8.80
C PHE A 120 8.11 9.00 -9.95
N GLY A 121 7.86 7.70 -9.74
CA GLY A 121 7.11 6.85 -10.65
C GLY A 121 5.61 7.04 -10.55
N TYR A 122 5.12 7.63 -9.45
CA TYR A 122 3.74 8.08 -9.34
C TYR A 122 3.51 9.35 -10.16
N ASP A 123 2.30 9.50 -10.69
CA ASP A 123 1.90 10.71 -11.40
C ASP A 123 1.79 11.87 -10.40
N LEU A 124 2.85 12.67 -10.34
CA LEU A 124 3.00 13.78 -9.40
C LEU A 124 2.63 15.10 -10.08
N LEU A 125 1.88 15.95 -9.36
CA LEU A 125 1.56 17.29 -9.82
C LEU A 125 2.82 18.17 -9.85
N ASP A 126 3.35 18.37 -11.06
CA ASP A 126 4.39 19.35 -11.43
C ASP A 126 5.53 19.56 -10.41
N VAL A 127 6.26 18.48 -10.10
CA VAL A 127 7.40 18.49 -9.17
C VAL A 127 8.57 19.34 -9.69
N LYS A 128 8.67 19.53 -11.01
CA LYS A 128 9.78 20.28 -11.64
C LYS A 128 9.74 21.77 -11.33
N SER A 129 8.60 22.27 -10.85
CA SER A 129 8.44 23.64 -10.36
C SER A 129 9.02 23.86 -8.96
N LEU A 130 9.27 22.79 -8.20
CA LEU A 130 9.96 22.87 -6.92
C LEU A 130 11.46 23.05 -7.12
N ASP A 131 12.09 23.72 -6.16
CA ASP A 131 13.51 24.01 -6.19
C ASP A 131 14.36 22.73 -6.30
N ARG A 132 15.34 22.77 -7.22
CA ARG A 132 16.16 21.62 -7.57
C ARG A 132 17.08 21.21 -6.42
N GLU A 133 17.54 22.17 -5.63
CA GLU A 133 18.35 21.90 -4.45
C GLU A 133 17.51 21.16 -3.41
N SER A 134 16.30 21.64 -3.12
CA SER A 134 15.35 20.99 -2.22
C SER A 134 15.04 19.55 -2.64
N LEU A 135 14.82 19.29 -3.94
CA LEU A 135 14.62 17.93 -4.46
C LEU A 135 15.87 17.05 -4.34
N SER A 136 17.07 17.62 -4.41
CA SER A 136 18.32 16.88 -4.22
C SER A 136 18.51 16.46 -2.76
N ILE A 137 18.12 17.31 -1.81
CA ILE A 137 18.13 17.00 -0.38
C ILE A 137 17.10 15.91 -0.07
N LEU A 138 15.91 15.99 -0.67
CA LEU A 138 14.87 14.99 -0.51
C LEU A 138 15.32 13.59 -0.93
N LYS A 139 16.11 13.49 -2.02
CA LYS A 139 16.66 12.20 -2.49
C LYS A 139 17.66 11.58 -1.51
N ARG A 140 18.37 12.40 -0.73
CA ARG A 140 19.43 11.96 0.18
C ARG A 140 18.93 11.68 1.60
N THR A 141 17.70 12.06 1.92
CA THR A 141 17.15 11.97 3.26
C THR A 141 16.41 10.64 3.44
N ASP A 142 16.62 9.97 4.57
CA ASP A 142 15.92 8.71 4.87
C ASP A 142 14.42 8.92 5.09
N ARG A 143 14.05 9.96 5.86
CA ARG A 143 12.66 10.29 6.20
C ARG A 143 12.06 11.33 5.27
N LYS A 144 11.79 10.93 4.03
CA LYS A 144 11.34 11.81 2.94
C LYS A 144 9.96 12.40 3.19
N SER A 145 9.02 11.56 3.60
CA SER A 145 7.65 11.96 3.95
C SER A 145 7.62 13.03 5.05
N LEU A 146 8.41 12.86 6.10
CA LEU A 146 8.50 13.83 7.20
C LEU A 146 9.08 15.18 6.76
N LEU A 147 10.09 15.18 5.89
CA LEU A 147 10.69 16.41 5.36
C LEU A 147 9.67 17.23 4.56
N VAL A 148 8.89 16.58 3.69
CA VAL A 148 7.83 17.25 2.91
C VAL A 148 6.74 17.78 3.83
N TYR A 149 6.36 17.04 4.87
CA TYR A 149 5.41 17.52 5.88
C TYR A 149 5.91 18.79 6.59
N GLN A 150 7.20 18.85 6.92
CA GLN A 150 7.81 20.05 7.48
C GLN A 150 7.76 21.24 6.50
N TRP A 151 7.98 21.01 5.20
CA TRP A 151 7.88 22.06 4.19
C TRP A 151 6.47 22.63 4.07
N ILE A 152 5.44 21.78 4.17
CA ILE A 152 4.04 22.23 4.19
C ILE A 152 3.78 23.14 5.40
N ASN A 153 4.23 22.74 6.59
CA ASN A 153 4.07 23.56 7.80
C ASN A 153 4.82 24.90 7.68
N ASN A 154 6.04 24.89 7.15
CA ASN A 154 6.81 26.10 6.92
C ASN A 154 6.10 27.03 5.93
N LEU A 155 5.55 26.50 4.83
CA LEU A 155 4.80 27.25 3.84
C LEU A 155 3.55 27.91 4.47
N MET A 156 2.81 27.18 5.30
CA MET A 156 1.64 27.71 6.01
C MET A 156 2.02 28.87 6.94
N VAL A 157 3.07 28.70 7.76
CA VAL A 157 3.51 29.74 8.70
C VAL A 157 4.00 30.97 7.96
N GLN A 158 4.78 30.81 6.88
CA GLN A 158 5.26 31.93 6.07
C GLN A 158 4.10 32.75 5.47
N SER A 159 3.06 32.07 4.98
CA SER A 159 1.88 32.72 4.40
C SER A 159 1.01 33.48 5.41
N GLN A 160 1.11 33.17 6.71
CA GLN A 160 0.41 33.91 7.76
C GLN A 160 1.15 35.18 8.20
N MET A 161 2.47 35.23 7.97
CA MET A 161 3.32 36.34 8.40
C MET A 161 3.48 37.44 7.34
N SER A 162 3.15 37.15 6.07
CA SER A 162 3.10 38.09 4.94
C SER A 162 1.75 38.80 4.84
#